data_AF-A0A846DZL9-F1
#
_entry.id   AF-A0A846DZL9-F1
#
_cell.length_a   1.000
_cell.length_b   1.000
_cell.length_c   1.000
_cell.angle_alpha   90.00
_cell.angle_beta   90.00
_cell.angle_gamma   90.00
#
_symmetry.space_group_name_H-M   'P 1'
#
loop_
_entity.id
_entity.type
_entity.pdbx_description
1 polymer ?
#
loop_
_entity_poly.entity_id
_entity_poly.type
_entity_poly.pdbx_seq_one_letter_code
_entity_poly.pdbx_strand_id
1 'polypeptide(L)' 'MTKAASGDSKSTLYCSFCGKSQHEVRKLIAGPTVFICDECVELCMDIIREEHKIAFVKSKDGVPTPKEIREVL' A
#
# COMPACT_ATOMS: atom_id res chain seq x y z
N MET A 1 -29.10 -24.35 -8.28
CA MET A 1 -29.94 -23.50 -7.41
C MET A 1 -29.23 -22.18 -7.16
N THR A 2 -29.38 -21.22 -8.06
CA THR A 2 -28.86 -19.85 -7.88
C THR A 2 -29.93 -19.02 -7.16
N LYS A 3 -29.82 -18.95 -5.83
CA LYS A 3 -30.75 -18.15 -5.02
C LYS A 3 -30.26 -16.70 -5.04
N ALA A 4 -30.92 -15.88 -5.86
CA ALA A 4 -30.90 -14.43 -5.71
C ALA A 4 -31.43 -14.08 -4.31
N ALA A 5 -30.62 -13.39 -3.52
CA ALA A 5 -31.01 -12.87 -2.22
C ALA A 5 -31.41 -11.40 -2.38
N SER A 6 -32.72 -11.17 -2.46
CA SER A 6 -33.35 -9.88 -2.26
C SER A 6 -33.60 -9.71 -0.75
N GLY A 7 -33.07 -8.65 -0.14
CA GLY A 7 -33.32 -8.35 1.27
C GLY A 7 -32.37 -7.27 1.81
N ASP A 8 -32.87 -6.04 1.85
CA ASP A 8 -32.22 -4.82 2.31
C ASP A 8 -31.92 -4.86 3.82
N SER A 9 -30.76 -5.40 4.15
CA SER A 9 -30.04 -5.19 5.41
C SER A 9 -28.57 -5.32 5.03
N LYS A 10 -28.10 -4.38 4.20
CA LYS A 10 -26.73 -4.40 3.67
C LYS A 10 -25.78 -4.52 4.85
N SER A 11 -25.14 -5.68 4.98
CA SER A 11 -24.08 -5.84 5.98
C SER A 11 -23.07 -4.74 5.68
N THR A 12 -22.83 -3.88 6.67
CA THR A 12 -21.85 -2.82 6.52
C THR A 12 -20.52 -3.51 6.24
N LEU A 13 -19.92 -3.21 5.09
CA LEU A 13 -18.61 -3.73 4.73
C LEU A 13 -17.54 -2.89 5.41
N TYR A 14 -16.43 -3.52 5.78
CA TYR A 14 -15.32 -2.88 6.47
C TYR A 14 -14.03 -3.14 5.70
N CYS A 15 -13.16 -2.12 5.63
CA CYS A 15 -11.82 -2.27 5.10
C CYS A 15 -11.03 -3.25 5.96
N SER A 16 -10.46 -4.28 5.33
CA SER A 16 -9.67 -5.31 6.02
C SER A 16 -8.34 -4.80 6.59
N PHE A 17 -7.92 -3.59 6.21
CA PHE A 17 -6.65 -2.98 6.60
C PHE A 17 -6.82 -1.96 7.74
N CYS A 18 -7.75 -1.01 7.60
CA CYS A 18 -7.96 0.04 8.61
C CYS A 18 -9.21 -0.15 9.47
N GLY A 19 -10.08 -1.10 9.14
CA GLY A 19 -11.32 -1.36 9.88
C GLY A 19 -12.45 -0.35 9.67
N LYS A 20 -12.24 0.70 8.86
CA LYS A 20 -13.30 1.69 8.54
C LYS A 20 -14.44 1.06 7.75
N SER A 21 -15.66 1.47 8.03
CA SER A 21 -16.86 1.07 7.29
C SER A 21 -16.91 1.71 5.90
N GLN A 22 -17.70 1.10 5.00
CA GLN A 22 -17.98 1.65 3.66
C GLN A 22 -18.57 3.08 3.67
N HIS A 23 -19.15 3.51 4.81
CA HIS A 23 -19.75 4.84 4.97
C HIS A 23 -18.73 5.88 5.45
N GLU A 24 -17.60 5.44 6.02
CA GLU A 24 -16.53 6.30 6.54
C GLU A 24 -15.45 6.58 5.49
N VAL A 25 -15.48 5.87 4.35
CA VAL A 25 -14.49 6.00 3.28
C VAL A 25 -15.17 6.46 2.00
N ARG A 26 -14.44 7.18 1.14
CA ARG A 26 -15.00 7.66 -0.13
C ARG A 26 -15.18 6.51 -1.12
N LYS A 27 -14.27 5.53 -1.13
CA LYS A 27 -14.39 4.32 -1.94
C LYS A 27 -13.94 3.10 -1.14
N LEU A 28 -14.70 2.01 -1.27
CA LEU A 28 -14.35 0.69 -0.77
C LEU A 28 -14.37 -0.31 -1.93
N ILE A 29 -13.23 -0.93 -2.22
CA ILE A 29 -13.06 -1.94 -3.26
C ILE A 29 -13.31 -3.32 -2.64
N ALA A 30 -14.26 -4.07 -3.20
CA ALA A 30 -14.64 -5.39 -2.73
C ALA A 30 -14.03 -6.50 -3.60
N GLY A 31 -13.21 -7.35 -2.99
CA GLY A 31 -12.78 -8.62 -3.55
C GLY A 31 -13.63 -9.79 -3.01
N PRO A 32 -13.40 -11.03 -3.51
CA PRO A 32 -14.12 -12.21 -3.05
C PRO A 32 -13.94 -12.51 -1.55
N THR A 33 -12.80 -12.17 -0.96
CA THR A 33 -12.44 -12.49 0.43
C THR A 33 -11.87 -11.32 1.23
N VAL A 34 -11.58 -10.19 0.59
CA VAL A 34 -10.88 -9.04 1.21
C VAL A 34 -11.41 -7.73 0.65
N PHE A 35 -11.39 -6.68 1.48
CA PHE A 35 -11.88 -5.35 1.13
C PHE A 35 -10.81 -4.30 1.46
N ILE A 36 -10.65 -3.30 0.59
CA ILE A 36 -9.66 -2.22 0.78
C ILE A 36 -10.25 -0.86 0.42
N CYS A 37 -10.01 0.16 1.24
CA CYS A 37 -10.47 1.53 0.97
C CYS A 37 -9.43 2.36 0.20
N ASP A 38 -9.86 3.50 -0.36
CA ASP A 38 -8.97 4.37 -1.14
C ASP A 38 -7.79 4.91 -0.33
N GLU A 39 -7.99 5.29 0.93
CA GLU A 39 -6.91 5.75 1.82
C GLU A 39 -5.82 4.67 2.03
N CYS A 40 -6.23 3.41 2.19
CA CYS A 40 -5.27 2.31 2.36
C CYS A 40 -4.51 2.02 1.06
N VAL A 41 -5.17 2.14 -0.09
CA VAL A 41 -4.49 2.02 -1.40
C VAL A 41 -3.45 3.11 -1.56
N GLU A 42 -3.78 4.36 -1.23
CA GLU A 42 -2.85 5.50 -1.31
C GLU A 42 -1.63 5.28 -0.40
N LEU A 43 -1.85 4.92 0.87
CA LEU A 43 -0.77 4.62 1.80
C LEU A 43 0.10 3.46 1.33
N CYS A 44 -0.50 2.37 0.84
CA CYS A 44 0.26 1.24 0.28
C CYS A 44 1.10 1.66 -0.93
N MET A 45 0.57 2.53 -1.79
CA MET A 45 1.31 3.05 -2.96
C MET A 45 2.48 3.92 -2.54
N ASP A 46 2.34 4.73 -1.49
CA ASP A 46 3.42 5.56 -0.97
C ASP A 46 4.57 4.71 -0.41
N ILE A 47 4.23 3.67 0.38
CA ILE A 47 5.21 2.71 0.92
C ILE A 47 5.98 2.02 -0.22
N ILE A 48 5.26 1.50 -1.23
CA ILE A 48 5.89 0.82 -2.39
C ILE A 48 6.81 1.79 -3.15
N ARG A 49 6.39 3.03 -3.37
CA ARG A 49 7.19 4.04 -4.08
C ARG A 49 8.45 4.42 -3.30
N GLU A 50 8.37 4.52 -1.99
CA GLU A 50 9.52 4.82 -1.13
C GLU A 50 10.55 3.68 -1.18
N GLU A 51 10.12 2.43 -1.12
CA GLU A 51 11.02 1.27 -1.26
C GLU A 51 11.76 1.25 -2.60
N HIS A 52 11.07 1.57 -3.70
CA HIS A 52 11.71 1.70 -5.01
C HIS A 52 12.79 2.79 -4.98
N LYS A 53 12.52 3.94 -4.32
CA LYS A 53 13.50 5.01 -4.19
C LYS A 53 14.73 4.57 -3.40
N ILE A 54 14.57 3.81 -2.32
CA ILE A 54 15.69 3.26 -1.53
C ILE A 54 16.51 2.26 -2.35
N ALA A 55 15.85 1.42 -3.16
CA ALA A 55 16.54 0.49 -4.06
C ALA A 55 17.42 1.21 -5.10
N PHE A 56 17.02 2.39 -5.57
CA PHE A 56 17.83 3.22 -6.47
C PHE A 56 18.97 3.97 -5.77
N VAL A 57 18.83 4.32 -4.49
CA VAL A 57 19.86 5.03 -3.71
C VAL A 57 21.02 4.10 -3.32
N LYS A 58 20.77 2.78 -3.17
CA LYS A 58 21.83 1.79 -2.91
C LYS A 58 22.90 1.68 -4.02
N SER A 59 22.75 2.39 -5.14
CA SER A 59 23.63 2.30 -6.30
C SER A 59 24.44 3.57 -6.60
N LYS A 60 24.32 4.66 -5.81
CA LYS A 60 24.98 5.94 -6.16
C LYS A 60 25.93 6.56 -5.13
N ASP A 61 25.88 6.17 -3.86
CA ASP A 61 26.86 6.66 -2.90
C ASP A 61 27.98 5.64 -2.76
N GLY A 62 28.86 5.68 -3.76
CA GLY A 62 30.06 4.86 -3.84
C GLY A 62 30.95 5.07 -2.62
N VAL A 63 31.27 3.98 -1.93
CA VAL A 63 32.38 3.95 -0.98
C VAL A 63 33.64 4.40 -1.75
N PRO A 64 34.38 5.43 -1.28
CA PRO A 64 35.57 5.88 -1.97
C PRO A 64 36.56 4.73 -2.10
N THR A 65 37.20 4.63 -3.26
CA THR A 65 38.23 3.63 -3.50
C THR A 65 39.39 3.84 -2.53
N PRO A 66 40.16 2.78 -2.21
CA PRO A 66 41.34 2.93 -1.38
C PRO A 66 42.35 3.98 -1.88
N LYS A 67 42.35 4.28 -3.19
CA LYS A 67 43.17 5.34 -3.77
C LYS A 67 42.68 6.73 -3.39
N GLU A 68 41.37 6.97 -3.45
CA GLU A 68 40.74 8.25 -3.10
C GLU A 68 40.91 8.57 -1.61
N ILE A 69 40.77 7.57 -0.74
CA ILE A 69 41.00 7.73 0.72
C ILE A 69 42.43 8.18 1.01
N ARG A 70 43.41 7.64 0.25
CA ARG A 70 44.83 7.97 0.42
C ARG A 70 45.19 9.39 -0.05
N GLU A 71 44.39 10.04 -0.90
CA GLU A 71 44.71 11.39 -1.37
C GLU A 71 44.31 12.49 -0.38
N VAL A 72 43.45 12.18 0.59
CA VAL A 72 42.92 13.14 1.59
C VAL A 72 43.49 12.92 3.00
N LEU A 73 44.32 11.89 3.19
CA LEU A 73 45.03 11.56 4.44
C LEU A 73 46.53 11.78 4.27
#